data_AF-A0A4R6FJH6-F1
#
_entry.id   AF-A0A4R6FJH6-F1
#
_cell.length_a   1.000
_cell.length_b   1.000
_cell.length_c   1.000
_cell.angle_alpha   90.00
_cell.angle_beta   90.00
_cell.angle_gamma   90.00
#
_symmetry.space_group_name_H-M   'P 1'
#
loop_
_entity.id
_entity.type
_entity.pdbx_description
1 polymer ?
#
loop_
_entity_poly.entity_id
_entity_poly.type
_entity_poly.pdbx_seq_one_letter_code
_entity_poly.pdbx_strand_id
1 'polypeptide(L)'
;MYETINLRSAIKLAILVITAILFCQWNGSTLYAQKTMKQKDTLKFENKIVPDEIWRETYVALSHYPELKETPIEFKFKKNIQKSFMQAQPKLSGLFKNKKDRAYFVMISEHIEIEDQVFDVKNVPSDVLIGWIGHELGHIMDYRERSALNMIWFGIKYLTSKTYIQEAERAADTYAVNHGLGKYIIATKDFILNHTHLADSYKARIKKLYLSQEEIMVLIDEIDEEED
;
A
#
# COMPACT_ATOMS: atom_id res chain seq x y z
N MET A 1 -25.06 6.85 -24.26
CA MET A 1 -25.69 5.52 -24.32
C MET A 1 -24.68 4.53 -23.78
N TYR A 2 -24.72 4.22 -22.48
CA TYR A 2 -23.73 3.35 -21.84
C TYR A 2 -24.05 1.90 -22.16
N GLU A 3 -23.12 1.19 -22.80
CA GLU A 3 -23.20 -0.27 -22.96
C GLU A 3 -23.18 -0.93 -21.59
N THR A 4 -24.25 -1.64 -21.26
CA THR A 4 -24.32 -2.47 -20.07
C THR A 4 -23.41 -3.68 -20.26
N ILE A 5 -22.36 -3.80 -19.44
CA ILE A 5 -21.52 -4.99 -19.42
C ILE A 5 -22.41 -6.18 -19.02
N ASN A 6 -22.64 -7.10 -19.95
CA ASN A 6 -23.44 -8.31 -19.69
C ASN A 6 -22.79 -9.12 -18.56
N LEU A 7 -23.61 -9.58 -17.60
CA LEU A 7 -23.20 -10.36 -16.43
C LEU A 7 -22.27 -11.53 -16.78
N ARG A 8 -22.45 -12.16 -17.96
CA ARG A 8 -21.55 -13.22 -18.44
C ARG A 8 -20.14 -12.73 -18.76
N SER A 9 -20.00 -11.52 -19.29
CA SER A 9 -18.73 -10.86 -19.57
C SER A 9 -18.03 -10.42 -18.28
N ALA A 10 -18.79 -9.91 -17.30
CA ALA A 10 -18.28 -9.57 -15.98
C ALA A 10 -17.76 -10.80 -15.22
N ILE A 11 -18.49 -11.93 -15.28
CA ILE A 11 -18.06 -13.20 -14.68
C ILE A 11 -16.81 -13.75 -15.36
N LYS A 12 -16.72 -13.70 -16.70
CA LYS A 12 -15.52 -14.12 -17.43
C LYS A 12 -14.30 -13.27 -17.06
N LEU A 13 -14.46 -11.95 -16.94
CA LEU A 13 -13.38 -11.05 -16.52
C LEU A 13 -12.96 -11.33 -15.07
N ALA A 14 -13.91 -11.55 -14.16
CA ALA A 14 -13.62 -11.91 -12.78
C ALA A 14 -12.87 -13.24 -12.66
N ILE A 15 -13.25 -14.25 -13.44
CA ILE A 15 -12.53 -15.54 -13.49
C ILE A 15 -11.10 -15.32 -14.01
N LEU A 16 -10.91 -14.52 -15.07
CA LEU A 16 -9.60 -14.26 -15.67
C LEU A 16 -8.66 -13.51 -14.71
N VAL A 17 -9.21 -12.57 -13.93
CA VAL A 17 -8.49 -11.84 -12.87
C VAL A 17 -8.15 -12.78 -11.71
N ILE A 18 -9.09 -13.62 -11.26
CA ILE A 18 -8.84 -14.63 -10.22
C ILE A 18 -7.75 -15.61 -10.66
N THR A 19 -7.79 -16.09 -11.91
CA THR A 19 -6.77 -16.99 -12.44
C THR A 19 -5.42 -16.31 -12.60
N ALA A 20 -5.36 -15.04 -13.01
CA ALA A 20 -4.11 -14.28 -13.10
C ALA A 20 -3.49 -14.03 -11.70
N ILE A 21 -4.33 -13.74 -10.70
CA ILE A 21 -3.88 -13.57 -9.31
C ILE A 21 -3.38 -14.89 -8.72
N LEU A 22 -4.07 -16.01 -8.97
CA LEU A 22 -3.62 -17.34 -8.56
C LEU A 22 -2.32 -17.76 -9.28
N PHE A 23 -2.16 -17.43 -10.56
CA PHE A 23 -0.93 -17.68 -11.32
C PHE A 23 0.25 -16.84 -10.82
N CYS A 24 -0.02 -15.61 -10.36
CA CYS A 24 0.95 -14.73 -9.71
C CYS A 24 1.35 -15.22 -8.30
N GLN A 25 0.49 -16.04 -7.67
CA GLN A 25 0.82 -16.75 -6.42
C GLN A 25 1.54 -18.09 -6.66
N TRP A 26 1.47 -18.67 -7.86
CA TRP A 26 2.00 -20.02 -8.16
C TRP A 26 3.44 -20.02 -8.72
N ASN A 27 3.93 -18.95 -9.34
CA ASN A 27 5.31 -18.93 -9.83
C ASN A 27 6.31 -18.48 -8.75
N GLY A 28 6.74 -19.45 -7.94
CA GLY A 28 7.95 -19.32 -7.12
C GLY A 28 7.82 -19.85 -5.70
N SER A 29 7.64 -21.16 -5.54
CA SER A 29 7.92 -21.82 -4.26
C SER A 29 9.21 -22.62 -4.38
N THR A 30 10.27 -22.18 -3.69
CA THR A 30 10.95 -22.97 -2.64
C THR A 30 12.20 -22.24 -2.11
N LEU A 31 12.39 -22.32 -0.79
CA LEU A 31 13.60 -22.01 -0.01
C LEU A 31 13.96 -20.51 0.19
N TYR A 32 13.08 -19.76 0.83
CA TYR A 32 13.57 -18.88 1.92
C TYR A 32 13.13 -19.51 3.22
N ALA A 33 14.13 -19.97 3.97
CA ALA A 33 13.96 -20.66 5.23
C ALA A 33 12.97 -19.91 6.12
N GLN A 34 11.95 -20.64 6.56
CA GLN A 34 11.07 -20.30 7.67
C GLN A 34 11.91 -20.30 8.96
N LYS A 35 12.90 -19.41 9.05
CA LYS A 35 13.47 -19.01 10.32
C LYS A 35 12.36 -18.19 10.95
N THR A 36 11.77 -18.73 12.01
CA THR A 36 10.83 -18.02 12.87
C THR A 36 11.46 -16.70 13.28
N MET A 37 11.15 -15.63 12.54
CA MET A 37 11.49 -14.27 12.93
C MET A 37 10.65 -13.98 14.16
N LYS A 38 11.28 -14.16 15.32
CA LYS A 38 10.67 -13.83 16.60
C LYS A 38 10.48 -12.32 16.59
N GLN A 39 9.22 -11.89 16.65
CA GLN A 39 8.84 -10.49 16.80
C GLN A 39 9.68 -9.87 17.91
N LYS A 40 10.32 -8.71 17.67
CA LYS A 40 10.89 -7.92 18.77
C LYS A 40 9.73 -7.52 19.67
N ASP A 41 9.79 -7.93 20.95
CA ASP A 41 8.76 -7.70 21.99
C ASP A 41 8.42 -6.20 22.23
N THR A 42 9.07 -5.28 21.50
CA THR A 42 8.95 -3.83 21.63
C THR A 42 7.82 -3.20 20.81
N LEU A 43 7.24 -3.92 19.83
CA LEU A 43 6.02 -3.43 19.17
C LEU A 43 4.84 -3.59 20.14
N LYS A 44 4.25 -2.48 20.59
CA LYS A 44 2.92 -2.47 21.24
C LYS A 44 1.78 -2.96 20.30
N PHE A 45 2.13 -3.39 19.09
CA PHE A 45 1.26 -3.87 18.03
C PHE A 45 1.34 -5.39 17.98
N GLU A 46 0.21 -6.04 18.22
CA GLU A 46 0.09 -7.49 18.10
C GLU A 46 -0.12 -7.88 16.63
N ASN A 47 0.12 -9.15 16.30
CA ASN A 47 -0.16 -9.73 14.98
C ASN A 47 0.60 -9.08 13.80
N LYS A 48 1.80 -8.53 14.04
CA LYS A 48 2.66 -7.95 13.00
C LYS A 48 3.84 -8.85 12.70
N ILE A 49 4.13 -9.03 11.42
CA ILE A 49 5.38 -9.67 10.96
C ILE A 49 6.12 -8.61 10.15
N VAL A 50 7.26 -8.15 10.65
CA VAL A 50 8.04 -7.06 10.06
C VAL A 50 9.49 -7.50 9.90
N PRO A 51 10.11 -7.36 8.72
CA PRO A 51 11.55 -7.56 8.54
C PRO A 51 12.38 -6.61 9.41
N ASP A 52 13.53 -7.08 9.89
CA ASP A 52 14.40 -6.29 10.77
C ASP A 52 14.89 -4.99 10.09
N GLU A 53 15.08 -5.01 8.77
CA GLU A 53 15.62 -3.92 7.95
C GLU A 53 14.74 -2.67 7.94
N ILE A 54 13.42 -2.84 8.11
CA ILE A 54 12.43 -1.75 8.07
C ILE A 54 11.66 -1.62 9.38
N TRP A 55 12.13 -2.31 10.43
CA TRP A 55 11.40 -2.45 11.67
C TRP A 55 11.13 -1.11 12.34
N ARG A 56 12.13 -0.22 12.35
CA ARG A 56 12.05 1.08 13.02
C ARG A 56 11.03 1.98 12.32
N GLU A 57 11.11 2.06 11.01
CA GLU A 57 10.26 2.89 10.17
C GLU A 57 8.83 2.39 10.20
N THR A 58 8.65 1.06 10.17
CA THR A 58 7.34 0.43 10.34
C THR A 58 6.75 0.68 11.72
N TYR A 59 7.57 0.64 12.78
CA TYR A 59 7.13 0.96 14.14
C TYR A 59 6.63 2.41 14.24
N VAL A 60 7.39 3.37 13.68
CA VAL A 60 6.98 4.78 13.65
C VAL A 60 5.67 4.93 12.89
N ALA A 61 5.59 4.44 11.66
CA ALA A 61 4.36 4.54 10.87
C ALA A 61 3.15 3.90 11.58
N LEU A 62 3.29 2.70 12.14
CA LEU A 62 2.21 2.05 12.91
C LEU A 62 1.80 2.83 14.15
N SER A 63 2.72 3.55 14.81
CA SER A 63 2.40 4.35 16.00
C SER A 63 1.37 5.46 15.75
N HIS A 64 1.22 5.87 14.49
CA HIS A 64 0.21 6.82 14.03
C HIS A 64 -1.16 6.16 13.76
N TYR A 65 -1.26 4.83 13.68
CA TYR A 65 -2.50 4.09 13.39
C TYR A 65 -2.90 3.18 14.55
N PRO A 66 -3.40 3.73 15.68
CA PRO A 66 -3.82 2.93 16.83
C PRO A 66 -4.94 1.92 16.48
N GLU A 67 -5.75 2.18 15.47
CA GLU A 67 -6.81 1.31 14.97
C GLU A 67 -6.28 0.02 14.35
N LEU A 68 -5.01 0.03 13.91
CA LEU A 68 -4.33 -1.13 13.34
C LEU A 68 -3.62 -1.97 14.40
N LYS A 69 -3.72 -1.63 15.69
CA LYS A 69 -3.05 -2.34 16.80
C LYS A 69 -3.23 -3.85 16.72
N GLU A 70 -4.47 -4.31 16.63
CA GLU A 70 -4.81 -5.73 16.62
C GLU A 70 -4.90 -6.34 15.21
N THR A 71 -4.84 -5.50 14.17
CA THR A 71 -5.03 -5.93 12.77
C THR A 71 -3.84 -6.76 12.30
N PRO A 72 -4.02 -8.01 11.83
CA PRO A 72 -2.89 -8.80 11.34
C PRO A 72 -2.30 -8.24 10.04
N ILE A 73 -1.03 -7.85 10.06
CA ILE A 73 -0.32 -7.28 8.89
C ILE A 73 1.05 -7.93 8.78
N GLU A 74 1.37 -8.41 7.59
CA GLU A 74 2.67 -9.03 7.30
C GLU A 74 3.39 -8.26 6.20
N PHE A 75 4.54 -7.72 6.54
CA PHE A 75 5.42 -6.98 5.64
C PHE A 75 6.38 -7.96 4.97
N LYS A 76 6.45 -7.92 3.64
CA LYS A 76 7.27 -8.87 2.86
C LYS A 76 8.06 -8.17 1.79
N PHE A 77 9.35 -8.46 1.77
CA PHE A 77 10.17 -8.20 0.60
C PHE A 77 9.80 -9.12 -0.57
N LYS A 78 9.75 -8.53 -1.76
CA LYS A 78 9.59 -9.20 -3.04
C LYS A 78 10.62 -8.66 -4.01
N LYS A 79 11.12 -9.54 -4.89
CA LYS A 79 12.09 -9.15 -5.92
C LYS A 79 11.50 -8.10 -6.88
N ASN A 80 10.28 -8.34 -7.38
CA ASN A 80 9.63 -7.45 -8.32
C ASN A 80 8.20 -7.17 -7.87
N ILE A 81 7.88 -5.88 -7.73
CA ILE A 81 6.52 -5.36 -7.64
C ILE A 81 6.28 -4.50 -8.88
N GLN A 82 5.20 -4.77 -9.61
CA GLN A 82 4.92 -4.04 -10.85
C GLN A 82 4.40 -2.65 -10.52
N LYS A 83 5.08 -1.61 -11.03
CA LYS A 83 4.62 -0.20 -11.09
C LYS A 83 4.60 0.57 -9.76
N SER A 84 5.01 -0.03 -8.65
CA SER A 84 5.11 0.65 -7.35
C SER A 84 6.26 0.09 -6.52
N PHE A 85 6.68 0.87 -5.52
CA PHE A 85 7.69 0.44 -4.56
C PHE A 85 7.10 -0.43 -3.46
N MET A 86 5.91 -0.08 -2.97
CA MET A 86 5.15 -0.87 -2.03
C MET A 86 3.73 -1.12 -2.54
N GLN A 87 3.06 -2.11 -1.94
CA GLN A 87 1.67 -2.43 -2.22
C GLN A 87 1.01 -3.14 -1.03
N ALA A 88 -0.08 -2.58 -0.53
CA ALA A 88 -0.98 -3.21 0.41
C ALA A 88 -2.03 -4.09 -0.30
N GLN A 89 -2.37 -5.23 0.31
CA GLN A 89 -3.50 -6.05 -0.15
C GLN A 89 -4.07 -6.95 0.97
N PRO A 90 -5.37 -7.29 0.92
CA PRO A 90 -5.93 -8.30 1.81
C PRO A 90 -5.40 -9.71 1.50
N LYS A 91 -5.22 -10.54 2.53
CA LYS A 91 -4.95 -11.97 2.35
C LYS A 91 -6.20 -12.67 1.82
N LEU A 92 -6.12 -13.20 0.59
CA LEU A 92 -7.27 -13.84 -0.07
C LEU A 92 -7.84 -15.03 0.71
N SER A 93 -6.99 -15.80 1.40
CA SER A 93 -7.40 -16.94 2.23
C SER A 93 -8.30 -16.57 3.42
N GLY A 94 -8.41 -15.28 3.76
CA GLY A 94 -9.25 -14.76 4.83
C GLY A 94 -10.28 -13.73 4.39
N LEU A 95 -10.44 -13.46 3.09
CA LEU A 95 -11.24 -12.33 2.61
C LEU A 95 -12.71 -12.37 3.05
N PHE A 96 -13.31 -13.57 3.09
CA PHE A 96 -14.70 -13.77 3.49
C PHE A 96 -14.90 -13.93 5.01
N LYS A 97 -13.83 -13.86 5.81
CA LYS A 97 -13.95 -13.79 7.27
C LYS A 97 -14.57 -12.45 7.70
N ASN A 98 -14.97 -12.36 8.97
CA ASN A 98 -15.38 -11.09 9.57
C ASN A 98 -14.27 -10.05 9.35
N LYS A 99 -14.66 -8.78 9.16
CA LYS A 99 -13.73 -7.68 8.89
C LYS A 99 -12.57 -7.62 9.91
N LYS A 100 -12.88 -7.82 11.20
CA LYS A 100 -11.91 -7.84 12.31
C LYS A 100 -10.90 -8.98 12.27
N ASP A 101 -11.21 -10.08 11.59
CA ASP A 101 -10.38 -11.29 11.53
C ASP A 101 -9.58 -11.38 10.21
N ARG A 102 -9.66 -10.34 9.37
CA ARG A 102 -8.93 -10.26 8.10
C ARG A 102 -7.47 -9.89 8.35
N ALA A 103 -6.61 -10.48 7.54
CA ALA A 103 -5.19 -10.20 7.54
C ALA A 103 -4.79 -9.51 6.24
N TYR A 104 -3.69 -8.78 6.27
CA TYR A 104 -3.18 -8.01 5.16
C TYR A 104 -1.70 -8.33 4.89
N PHE A 105 -1.27 -8.06 3.66
CA PHE A 105 0.13 -7.98 3.29
C PHE A 105 0.47 -6.54 2.96
N VAL A 106 1.66 -6.10 3.36
CA VAL A 106 2.36 -4.97 2.75
C VAL A 106 3.58 -5.55 2.04
N MET A 107 3.57 -5.49 0.72
CA MET A 107 4.67 -5.98 -0.10
C MET A 107 5.62 -4.81 -0.37
N ILE A 108 6.90 -5.00 -0.13
CA ILE A 108 7.96 -4.03 -0.40
C ILE A 108 8.87 -4.62 -1.47
N SER A 109 9.19 -3.82 -2.49
CA SER A 109 10.17 -4.24 -3.49
C SER A 109 11.56 -4.14 -2.87
N GLU A 110 12.36 -5.21 -2.92
CA GLU A 110 13.78 -5.16 -2.52
C GLU A 110 14.54 -4.14 -3.39
N HIS A 111 14.11 -4.06 -4.65
CA HIS A 111 14.62 -3.17 -5.65
C HIS A 111 13.47 -2.43 -6.31
N ILE A 112 13.59 -1.12 -6.46
CA ILE A 112 12.78 -0.41 -7.44
C ILE A 112 13.50 -0.55 -8.78
N GLU A 113 13.00 -1.43 -9.65
CA GLU A 113 13.33 -1.42 -11.07
C GLU A 113 12.37 -0.46 -11.76
N ILE A 114 12.84 0.73 -12.10
CA ILE A 114 12.12 1.65 -12.99
C ILE A 114 13.01 1.87 -14.21
N GLU A 115 12.61 1.24 -15.31
CA GLU A 115 13.38 1.17 -16.56
C GLU A 115 14.75 0.49 -16.33
N ASP A 116 15.87 1.19 -16.50
CA ASP A 116 17.22 0.61 -16.47
C ASP A 116 17.96 0.81 -15.14
N GLN A 117 17.25 1.24 -14.08
CA GLN A 117 17.88 1.61 -12.81
C GLN A 117 17.30 0.82 -11.64
N VAL A 118 18.21 0.24 -10.84
CA VAL A 118 17.91 -0.56 -9.66
C VAL A 118 18.20 0.29 -8.43
N PHE A 119 17.17 0.62 -7.67
CA PHE A 119 17.31 1.36 -6.43
C PHE A 119 17.04 0.43 -5.23
N ASP A 120 18.01 0.31 -4.32
CA ASP A 120 17.95 -0.55 -3.13
C ASP A 120 17.20 0.16 -1.99
N VAL A 121 16.22 -0.54 -1.39
CA VAL A 121 15.48 -0.07 -0.20
C VAL A 121 16.40 0.42 0.92
N LYS A 122 17.61 -0.12 1.05
CA LYS A 122 18.60 0.28 2.07
C LYS A 122 19.09 1.71 1.93
N ASN A 123 18.95 2.30 0.74
CA ASN A 123 19.38 3.67 0.46
C ASN A 123 18.23 4.68 0.56
N VAL A 124 17.02 4.24 0.91
CA VAL A 124 15.89 5.13 1.17
C VAL A 124 16.11 5.87 2.48
N PRO A 125 15.98 7.21 2.51
CA PRO A 125 15.96 7.96 3.76
C PRO A 125 14.82 7.49 4.68
N SER A 126 15.07 7.40 5.98
CA SER A 126 14.08 6.91 6.96
C SER A 126 12.70 7.58 6.83
N ASP A 127 12.65 8.91 6.69
CA ASP A 127 11.39 9.67 6.59
C ASP A 127 10.58 9.32 5.33
N VAL A 128 11.28 9.04 4.24
CA VAL A 128 10.67 8.59 2.98
C VAL A 128 10.09 7.19 3.14
N LEU A 129 10.82 6.30 3.82
CA LEU A 129 10.33 4.94 4.07
C LEU A 129 9.12 4.94 5.02
N ILE A 130 9.13 5.77 6.05
CA ILE A 130 8.00 5.98 6.96
C ILE A 130 6.78 6.48 6.17
N GLY A 131 6.95 7.43 5.24
CA GLY A 131 5.87 7.95 4.42
C GLY A 131 5.26 6.91 3.48
N TRP A 132 6.10 6.13 2.78
CA TRP A 132 5.61 5.01 1.97
C TRP A 132 4.85 3.98 2.81
N ILE A 133 5.38 3.56 3.96
CA ILE A 133 4.68 2.62 4.84
C ILE A 133 3.37 3.23 5.33
N GLY A 134 3.37 4.51 5.71
CA GLY A 134 2.18 5.25 6.12
C GLY A 134 1.08 5.22 5.06
N HIS A 135 1.42 5.49 3.81
CA HIS A 135 0.51 5.38 2.67
C HIS A 135 -0.11 3.97 2.55
N GLU A 136 0.70 2.92 2.64
CA GLU A 136 0.21 1.53 2.58
C GLU A 136 -0.71 1.18 3.76
N LEU A 137 -0.44 1.72 4.95
CA LEU A 137 -1.32 1.58 6.10
C LEU A 137 -2.65 2.33 5.88
N GLY A 138 -2.63 3.48 5.20
CA GLY A 138 -3.82 4.19 4.74
C GLY A 138 -4.71 3.34 3.82
N HIS A 139 -4.12 2.58 2.90
CA HIS A 139 -4.86 1.58 2.13
C HIS A 139 -5.50 0.51 3.04
N ILE A 140 -4.78 0.02 4.05
CA ILE A 140 -5.33 -0.97 4.99
C ILE A 140 -6.50 -0.39 5.79
N MET A 141 -6.45 0.89 6.17
CA MET A 141 -7.58 1.58 6.81
C MET A 141 -8.83 1.56 5.94
N ASP A 142 -8.70 1.93 4.66
CA ASP A 142 -9.79 1.82 3.69
C ASP A 142 -10.30 0.37 3.55
N TYR A 143 -9.39 -0.60 3.50
CA TYR A 143 -9.75 -1.99 3.29
C TYR A 143 -10.53 -2.62 4.45
N ARG A 144 -10.28 -2.18 5.69
CA ARG A 144 -10.94 -2.68 6.90
C ARG A 144 -12.43 -2.37 6.88
N GLU A 145 -12.82 -1.24 6.31
CA GLU A 145 -14.21 -0.82 6.28
C GLU A 145 -15.03 -1.48 5.15
N ARG A 146 -14.38 -2.13 4.18
CA ARG A 146 -15.06 -2.74 3.03
C ARG A 146 -15.65 -4.11 3.36
N SER A 147 -16.85 -4.39 2.85
CA SER A 147 -17.39 -5.77 2.83
C SER A 147 -16.59 -6.64 1.85
N ALA A 148 -16.69 -7.98 1.95
CA ALA A 148 -15.94 -8.87 1.06
C ALA A 148 -16.29 -8.65 -0.42
N LEU A 149 -17.58 -8.49 -0.74
CA LEU A 149 -18.04 -8.19 -2.10
C LEU A 149 -17.57 -6.80 -2.56
N ASN A 150 -17.62 -5.79 -1.69
CA ASN A 150 -17.12 -4.46 -2.02
C ASN A 150 -15.60 -4.48 -2.27
N MET A 151 -14.83 -5.28 -1.52
CA MET A 151 -13.39 -5.44 -1.73
C MET A 151 -13.06 -6.07 -3.08
N ILE A 152 -13.80 -7.10 -3.49
CA ILE A 152 -13.64 -7.70 -4.82
C ILE A 152 -13.93 -6.66 -5.90
N TRP A 153 -15.02 -5.91 -5.75
CA TRP A 153 -15.39 -4.86 -6.70
C TRP A 153 -14.38 -3.71 -6.74
N PHE A 154 -13.84 -3.33 -5.58
CA PHE A 154 -12.74 -2.38 -5.44
C PHE A 154 -11.54 -2.84 -6.28
N GLY A 155 -11.09 -4.09 -6.11
CA GLY A 155 -9.98 -4.64 -6.87
C GLY A 155 -10.22 -4.63 -8.39
N ILE A 156 -11.42 -4.98 -8.84
CA ILE A 156 -11.78 -4.93 -10.27
C ILE A 156 -11.70 -3.49 -10.80
N LYS A 157 -12.29 -2.53 -10.10
CA LYS A 157 -12.26 -1.12 -10.52
C LYS A 157 -10.86 -0.54 -10.49
N TYR A 158 -10.07 -0.86 -9.46
CA TYR A 158 -8.68 -0.43 -9.33
C TYR A 158 -7.83 -0.92 -10.53
N LEU A 159 -8.10 -2.12 -11.06
CA LEU A 159 -7.37 -2.61 -12.23
C LEU A 159 -7.85 -2.02 -13.57
N THR A 160 -9.07 -1.50 -13.63
CA THR A 160 -9.74 -1.16 -14.91
C THR A 160 -10.02 0.33 -15.11
N SER A 161 -10.04 1.14 -14.04
CA SER A 161 -10.42 2.55 -14.08
C SER A 161 -9.33 3.46 -13.53
N LYS A 162 -8.76 4.33 -14.39
CA LYS A 162 -7.75 5.31 -13.97
C LYS A 162 -8.26 6.29 -12.93
N THR A 163 -9.52 6.72 -13.04
CA THR A 163 -10.17 7.59 -12.06
C THR A 163 -10.29 6.91 -10.71
N TYR A 164 -10.66 5.63 -10.70
CA TYR A 164 -10.79 4.89 -9.45
C TYR A 164 -9.44 4.61 -8.78
N ILE A 165 -8.39 4.40 -9.57
CA ILE A 165 -7.02 4.34 -9.04
C ILE A 165 -6.70 5.67 -8.35
N GLN A 166 -6.91 6.81 -9.02
CA GLN A 166 -6.65 8.13 -8.45
C GLN A 166 -7.43 8.37 -7.15
N GLU A 167 -8.72 8.01 -7.10
CA GLU A 167 -9.53 8.10 -5.89
C GLU A 167 -8.93 7.26 -4.75
N ALA A 168 -8.50 6.02 -5.04
CA ALA A 168 -7.93 5.13 -4.05
C ALA A 168 -6.56 5.60 -3.53
N GLU A 169 -5.66 6.06 -4.41
CA GLU A 169 -4.35 6.59 -4.02
C GLU A 169 -4.49 7.88 -3.19
N ARG A 170 -5.41 8.77 -3.59
CA ARG A 170 -5.68 10.01 -2.83
C ARG A 170 -6.30 9.71 -1.48
N ALA A 171 -7.21 8.74 -1.39
CA ALA A 171 -7.77 8.31 -0.11
C ALA A 171 -6.69 7.76 0.84
N ALA A 172 -5.72 7.00 0.33
CA ALA A 172 -4.59 6.52 1.12
C ALA A 172 -3.69 7.66 1.63
N ASP A 173 -3.35 8.64 0.77
CA ASP A 173 -2.63 9.84 1.21
C ASP A 173 -3.44 10.62 2.27
N THR A 174 -4.74 10.83 2.08
CA THR A 174 -5.60 11.49 3.07
C THR A 174 -5.62 10.76 4.40
N TYR A 175 -5.75 9.42 4.41
CA TYR A 175 -5.63 8.65 5.65
C TYR A 175 -4.28 8.90 6.33
N ALA A 176 -3.17 8.89 5.60
CA ALA A 176 -1.86 9.15 6.18
C ALA A 176 -1.76 10.57 6.77
N VAL A 177 -2.22 11.59 6.04
CA VAL A 177 -2.21 12.97 6.53
C VAL A 177 -3.04 13.12 7.80
N ASN A 178 -4.27 12.59 7.80
CA ASN A 178 -5.17 12.65 8.95
C ASN A 178 -4.65 11.89 10.19
N HIS A 179 -3.67 11.01 10.03
CA HIS A 179 -3.01 10.31 11.14
C HIS A 179 -1.67 10.98 11.51
N GLY A 180 -1.41 12.22 11.08
CA GLY A 180 -0.21 12.97 11.42
C GLY A 180 1.04 12.56 10.65
N LEU A 181 0.89 11.85 9.52
CA LEU A 181 2.03 11.43 8.67
C LEU A 181 2.29 12.39 7.50
N GLY A 182 1.60 13.54 7.43
CA GLY A 182 1.68 14.46 6.29
C GLY A 182 3.11 14.87 5.92
N LYS A 183 3.96 15.20 6.90
CA LYS A 183 5.38 15.53 6.69
C LYS A 183 6.17 14.39 6.02
N TYR A 184 5.91 13.14 6.39
CA TYR A 184 6.55 11.97 5.80
C TYR A 184 6.05 11.71 4.37
N ILE A 185 4.76 11.93 4.10
CA ILE A 185 4.20 11.83 2.74
C ILE A 185 4.83 12.90 1.83
N ILE A 186 5.00 14.13 2.31
CA ILE A 186 5.69 15.20 1.57
C ILE A 186 7.13 14.83 1.28
N ALA A 187 7.88 14.35 2.27
CA ALA A 187 9.25 13.89 2.11
C ALA A 187 9.34 12.78 1.04
N THR A 188 8.38 11.86 1.05
CA THR A 188 8.31 10.77 0.07
C THR A 188 8.07 11.29 -1.35
N LYS A 189 7.12 12.21 -1.52
CA LYS A 189 6.86 12.83 -2.82
C LYS A 189 8.06 13.63 -3.32
N ASP A 190 8.68 14.41 -2.45
CA ASP A 190 9.87 15.19 -2.79
C ASP A 190 10.99 14.26 -3.29
N PHE A 191 11.26 13.20 -2.53
CA PHE A 191 12.24 12.19 -2.89
C PHE A 191 11.98 11.61 -4.27
N ILE A 192 10.75 11.19 -4.56
CA ILE A 192 10.39 10.58 -5.85
C ILE A 192 10.51 11.60 -7.01
N LEU A 193 9.99 12.80 -6.83
CA LEU A 193 9.91 13.79 -7.92
C LEU A 193 11.28 14.37 -8.27
N ASN A 194 12.14 14.53 -7.25
CA ASN A 194 13.49 15.09 -7.42
C ASN A 194 14.58 14.04 -7.66
N HIS A 195 14.29 12.74 -7.54
CA HIS A 195 15.28 11.70 -7.82
C HIS A 195 15.67 11.70 -9.30
N THR A 196 16.93 11.95 -9.62
CA THR A 196 17.46 11.99 -11.00
C THR A 196 17.34 10.66 -11.75
N HIS A 197 17.27 9.57 -11.00
CA HIS A 197 17.38 8.19 -11.48
C HIS A 197 16.03 7.51 -11.71
N LEU A 198 14.91 8.17 -11.34
CA LEU A 198 13.56 7.65 -11.57
C LEU A 198 13.02 8.14 -12.91
N ALA A 199 12.42 7.23 -13.69
CA ALA A 199 11.86 7.56 -14.99
C ALA A 199 10.78 8.65 -14.92
N ASP A 200 10.77 9.54 -15.92
CA ASP A 200 9.79 10.61 -16.02
C ASP A 200 8.35 10.08 -16.13
N SER A 201 8.18 8.90 -16.74
CA SER A 201 6.89 8.21 -16.82
C SER A 201 6.34 7.85 -15.43
N TYR A 202 7.21 7.42 -14.51
CA TYR A 202 6.87 7.14 -13.12
C TYR A 202 6.53 8.43 -12.36
N LYS A 203 7.36 9.47 -12.48
CA LYS A 203 7.08 10.78 -11.86
C LYS A 203 5.77 11.38 -12.36
N ALA A 204 5.49 11.29 -13.66
CA ALA A 204 4.23 11.74 -14.24
C ALA A 204 3.02 10.96 -13.71
N ARG A 205 3.18 9.65 -13.47
CA ARG A 205 2.16 8.84 -12.80
C ARG A 205 1.90 9.33 -11.37
N ILE A 206 2.95 9.60 -10.59
CA ILE A 206 2.82 10.13 -9.22
C ILE A 206 2.09 11.49 -9.22
N LYS A 207 2.51 12.43 -10.07
CA LYS A 207 1.86 13.75 -10.20
C LYS A 207 0.37 13.65 -10.57
N LYS A 208 0.00 12.62 -11.34
CA LYS A 208 -1.37 12.45 -11.82
C LYS A 208 -2.29 11.79 -10.81
N LEU A 209 -1.83 10.76 -10.10
CA LEU A 209 -2.70 9.88 -9.33
C LEU A 209 -2.81 10.25 -7.86
N TYR A 210 -1.85 10.99 -7.31
CA TYR A 210 -1.75 11.21 -5.87
C TYR A 210 -2.05 12.68 -5.52
N LEU A 211 -2.14 13.00 -4.23
CA LEU A 211 -2.20 14.40 -3.80
C LEU A 211 -0.88 15.11 -4.16
N SER A 212 -0.94 16.39 -4.53
CA SER A 212 0.27 17.22 -4.61
C SER A 212 0.80 17.52 -3.21
N GLN A 213 2.01 18.08 -3.12
CA GLN A 213 2.50 18.56 -1.84
C GLN A 213 1.57 19.68 -1.35
N GLU A 214 1.26 20.68 -2.15
CA GLU A 214 0.37 21.79 -1.79
C GLU A 214 -0.99 21.31 -1.27
N GLU A 215 -1.61 20.32 -1.92
CA GLU A 215 -2.87 19.72 -1.45
C GLU A 215 -2.71 19.07 -0.06
N ILE A 216 -1.57 18.43 0.23
CA ILE A 216 -1.30 17.87 1.56
C ILE A 216 -1.12 18.97 2.60
N MET A 217 -0.44 20.06 2.25
CA MET A 217 -0.26 21.19 3.14
C MET A 217 -1.60 21.78 3.57
N VAL A 218 -2.51 21.97 2.62
CA VAL A 218 -3.88 22.41 2.92
C VAL A 218 -4.58 21.44 3.87
N LEU A 219 -4.48 20.13 3.64
CA LEU A 219 -5.08 19.14 4.56
C LEU A 219 -4.47 19.19 5.97
N ILE A 220 -3.16 19.43 6.09
CA ILE A 220 -2.51 19.57 7.40
C ILE A 220 -3.04 20.82 8.11
N ASP A 221 -3.08 21.96 7.41
CA ASP A 221 -3.57 23.23 7.97
C ASP A 221 -5.04 23.11 8.42
N GLU A 222 -5.89 22.44 7.63
CA GLU A 222 -7.29 22.16 7.99
C GLU A 222 -7.42 21.32 9.28
N ILE A 223 -6.54 20.33 9.49
CA ILE A 223 -6.54 19.49 10.69
C ILE A 223 -6.07 20.29 11.91
N ASP A 224 -4.99 21.06 11.76
CA ASP A 224 -4.45 21.88 12.84
C ASP A 224 -5.48 22.93 13.31
N GLU A 225 -6.27 23.50 12.39
CA GLU A 225 -7.39 24.41 12.71
C GLU A 225 -8.57 23.74 13.44
N GLU A 226 -8.80 22.43 13.24
CA GLU A 226 -9.88 21.69 13.92
C GLU A 226 -9.49 21.25 15.35
N GLU A 227 -8.20 21.16 15.67
CA GLU A 227 -7.70 20.73 16.98
C GLU A 227 -7.52 21.88 17.99
N ASP A 228 -7.56 23.14 17.54
CA ASP A 228 -7.45 24.38 18.34
C ASP A 228 -8.81 24.90 18.89
#